data_AF-A0A1C5HD80-F1
#
_entry.id   AF-A0A1C5HD80-F1
#
_cell.length_a   1.000
_cell.length_b   1.000
_cell.length_c   1.000
_cell.angle_alpha   90.00
_cell.angle_beta   90.00
_cell.angle_gamma   90.00
#
_symmetry.space_group_name_H-M   'P 1'
#
loop_
_entity.id
_entity.type
_entity.pdbx_description
1 polymer ?
#
loop_
_entity_poly.entity_id
_entity_poly.type
_entity_poly.pdbx_seq_one_letter_code
_entity_poly.pdbx_strand_id
1 'polypeptide(L)'
;MPSSSPLRLMAVHAHPDDESSKAAATLAGYAARGVDVLVVTCTGGEAGDIINPAMDRPEVRRRLPQVRREELAAAVEILGVRQQGLGFVDSGWPGGDPPPPLPPGTFAALPLSEAVGPLVAVVRDFRPHVMITYDERGGYPHPDHIRAHEISRAAFTLAADGAAHPSLGPPWQPSKLYYVHEWCGAKMRVLHDALIAEGLPSPYHDWLREWTPERDVTHRITTRVPCADYFDRRDDALRAHRTQIDPDSHWFAVPLALQRELWPTEDFELASSVVPTSLPEDDLFAGIDAVDDSAPAAGSTVARPAPGPRPAPAATPQLR
;
A
#
# COMPACT_ATOMS: atom_id res chain seq x y z
N MET A 1 18.73 -31.39 -7.28
CA MET A 1 17.35 -30.86 -7.42
C MET A 1 17.51 -29.39 -7.75
N PRO A 2 17.06 -28.87 -8.91
CA PRO A 2 17.02 -27.42 -9.06
C PRO A 2 16.10 -26.89 -7.96
N SER A 3 16.60 -26.04 -7.07
CA SER A 3 15.72 -25.37 -6.10
C SER A 3 14.77 -24.50 -6.91
N SER A 4 13.46 -24.68 -6.73
CA SER A 4 12.49 -23.72 -7.25
C SER A 4 12.91 -22.32 -6.81
N SER A 5 12.94 -21.36 -7.73
CA SER A 5 13.16 -19.95 -7.39
C SER A 5 12.15 -19.55 -6.30
N PRO A 6 12.54 -18.73 -5.31
CA PRO A 6 11.60 -18.28 -4.30
C PRO A 6 10.45 -17.50 -4.95
N LEU A 7 9.25 -17.60 -4.37
CA LEU A 7 8.13 -16.71 -4.69
C LEU A 7 8.55 -15.26 -4.42
N ARG A 8 7.92 -14.32 -5.13
CA ARG A 8 8.32 -12.90 -5.16
C ARG A 8 7.12 -11.99 -4.98
N LEU A 9 7.17 -11.14 -3.97
CA LEU A 9 6.14 -10.15 -3.62
C LEU A 9 6.70 -8.74 -3.77
N MET A 10 6.02 -7.88 -4.53
CA MET A 10 6.35 -6.46 -4.61
C MET A 10 5.26 -5.62 -3.93
N ALA A 11 5.65 -4.75 -3.00
CA ALA A 11 4.77 -3.77 -2.39
C ALA A 11 5.14 -2.36 -2.88
N VAL A 12 4.22 -1.67 -3.53
CA VAL A 12 4.46 -0.33 -4.07
C VAL A 12 3.80 0.71 -3.18
N HIS A 13 4.61 1.58 -2.60
CA HIS A 13 4.22 2.60 -1.65
C HIS A 13 4.69 3.99 -2.10
N ALA A 14 3.96 5.02 -1.70
CA ALA A 14 4.25 6.39 -2.04
C ALA A 14 5.43 6.93 -1.23
N HIS A 15 5.37 6.83 0.10
CA HIS A 15 6.32 7.47 1.01
C HIS A 15 7.01 6.48 1.95
N PRO A 16 8.15 6.86 2.56
CA PRO A 16 8.71 6.15 3.70
C PRO A 16 7.79 6.24 4.92
N ASP A 17 7.31 5.10 5.43
CA ASP A 17 6.34 4.85 6.54
C ASP A 17 5.12 4.03 6.08
N ASP A 18 4.76 4.15 4.81
CA ASP A 18 3.63 3.46 4.22
C ASP A 18 3.81 1.95 4.27
N GLU A 19 5.03 1.44 4.09
CA GLU A 19 5.35 0.01 4.12
C GLU A 19 5.23 -0.60 5.52
N SER A 20 5.30 0.26 6.55
CA SER A 20 5.17 -0.12 7.95
C SER A 20 3.73 0.04 8.47
N SER A 21 2.90 0.82 7.78
CA SER A 21 1.50 1.07 8.14
C SER A 21 0.49 0.30 7.28
N LYS A 22 0.91 -0.26 6.13
CA LYS A 22 0.02 -0.92 5.16
C LYS A 22 0.59 -2.26 4.76
N ALA A 23 -0.04 -3.33 5.24
CA ALA A 23 0.34 -4.73 4.98
C ALA A 23 1.68 -5.20 5.59
N ALA A 24 2.25 -4.44 6.53
CA ALA A 24 3.59 -4.71 7.07
C ALA A 24 3.73 -6.09 7.75
N ALA A 25 2.70 -6.55 8.46
CA ALA A 25 2.74 -7.86 9.11
C ALA A 25 2.71 -9.00 8.08
N THR A 26 1.98 -8.80 6.99
CA THR A 26 1.97 -9.68 5.82
C THR A 26 3.32 -9.71 5.13
N LEU A 27 3.95 -8.55 4.91
CA LEU A 27 5.29 -8.46 4.33
C LEU A 27 6.32 -9.23 5.17
N ALA A 28 6.38 -8.97 6.48
CA ALA A 28 7.25 -9.68 7.40
C ALA A 28 6.94 -11.19 7.45
N GLY A 29 5.66 -11.55 7.41
CA GLY A 29 5.22 -12.94 7.40
C GLY A 29 5.64 -13.71 6.15
N TYR A 30 5.60 -13.09 4.97
CA TYR A 30 6.07 -13.71 3.74
C TYR A 30 7.59 -13.81 3.69
N ALA A 31 8.31 -12.75 4.10
CA ALA A 31 9.77 -12.76 4.18
C ALA A 31 10.27 -13.87 5.11
N ALA A 32 9.65 -14.04 6.28
CA ALA A 32 9.98 -15.10 7.23
C ALA A 32 9.73 -16.53 6.69
N ARG A 33 8.86 -16.67 5.68
CA ARG A 33 8.57 -17.94 4.98
C ARG A 33 9.43 -18.15 3.73
N GLY A 34 10.41 -17.28 3.47
CA GLY A 34 11.35 -17.41 2.36
C GLY A 34 10.85 -16.84 1.02
N VAL A 35 9.77 -16.06 1.02
CA VAL A 35 9.38 -15.24 -0.13
C VAL A 35 10.38 -14.08 -0.24
N ASP A 36 10.88 -13.80 -1.44
CA ASP A 36 11.65 -12.57 -1.69
C ASP A 36 10.66 -11.41 -1.79
N VAL A 37 10.73 -10.49 -0.83
CA VAL A 37 9.81 -9.36 -0.70
C VAL A 37 10.56 -8.07 -1.02
N LEU A 38 10.03 -7.28 -1.96
CA LEU A 38 10.57 -5.98 -2.34
C LEU A 38 9.55 -4.87 -2.07
N VAL A 39 9.92 -3.92 -1.21
CA VAL A 39 9.22 -2.65 -1.04
C VAL A 39 9.76 -1.65 -2.06
N VAL A 40 8.89 -1.09 -2.88
CA VAL A 40 9.18 0.00 -3.80
C VAL A 40 8.61 1.29 -3.23
N THR A 41 9.44 2.30 -3.00
CA THR A 41 9.01 3.61 -2.47
C THR A 41 9.12 4.66 -3.57
N CYS A 42 8.01 5.31 -3.92
CA CYS A 42 7.95 6.26 -5.03
C CYS A 42 8.75 7.54 -4.76
N THR A 43 8.59 8.13 -3.57
CA THR A 43 9.16 9.44 -3.21
C THR A 43 10.02 9.36 -1.93
N GLY A 44 10.73 10.45 -1.62
CA GLY A 44 11.54 10.57 -0.40
C GLY A 44 10.77 11.07 0.83
N GLY A 45 9.50 11.45 0.67
CA GLY A 45 8.72 12.06 1.74
C GLY A 45 9.20 13.47 2.13
N GLU A 46 9.95 14.15 1.27
CA GLU A 46 10.59 15.42 1.62
C GLU A 46 9.63 16.60 1.80
N ALA A 47 8.37 16.48 1.35
CA ALA A 47 7.34 17.49 1.53
C ALA A 47 6.48 17.27 2.79
N GLY A 48 6.67 16.14 3.49
CA GLY A 48 5.98 15.83 4.74
C GLY A 48 6.46 16.63 5.94
N ASP A 49 5.54 16.91 6.87
CA ASP A 49 5.84 17.51 8.17
C ASP A 49 6.52 16.51 9.12
N ILE A 50 7.17 17.03 10.17
CA ILE A 50 7.57 16.21 11.32
C ILE A 50 6.37 16.12 12.25
N ILE A 51 5.70 14.97 12.26
CA ILE A 51 4.48 14.74 13.03
C ILE A 51 4.81 14.50 14.51
N ASN A 52 5.89 13.77 14.79
CA ASN A 52 6.34 13.52 16.16
C ASN A 52 7.01 14.76 16.76
N PRO A 53 6.41 15.43 17.76
CA PRO A 53 6.97 16.66 18.32
C PRO A 53 8.36 16.47 18.96
N ALA A 54 8.67 15.27 19.47
CA ALA A 54 9.99 14.98 20.03
C ALA A 54 11.10 14.95 18.96
N MET A 55 10.72 14.77 17.70
CA MET A 55 11.63 14.81 16.55
C MET A 55 11.69 16.19 15.88
N ASP A 56 10.81 17.12 16.23
CA ASP A 56 10.80 18.47 15.69
C ASP A 56 11.91 19.33 16.27
N ARG A 57 13.14 19.06 15.80
CA ARG A 57 14.37 19.70 16.26
C ARG A 57 15.12 20.31 15.09
N PRO A 58 15.81 21.45 15.25
CA PRO A 58 16.51 22.12 14.14
C PRO A 58 17.51 21.21 13.40
N GLU A 59 18.19 20.32 14.10
CA GLU A 59 19.11 19.35 13.53
C GLU A 59 18.43 18.27 12.69
N VAL A 60 17.20 17.86 13.03
CA VAL A 60 16.42 16.90 12.24
C VAL A 60 15.91 17.60 10.98
N ARG A 61 15.30 18.79 11.12
CA ARG A 61 14.79 19.59 9.99
C ARG A 61 15.85 19.84 8.91
N ARG A 62 17.08 20.17 9.30
CA ARG A 62 18.19 20.45 8.35
C ARG A 62 18.61 19.26 7.48
N ARG A 63 18.25 18.03 7.88
CA ARG A 63 18.66 16.80 7.20
C ARG A 63 17.50 15.80 7.10
N LEU A 64 16.27 16.29 7.07
CA LEU A 64 15.06 15.47 7.06
C LEU A 64 15.07 14.38 5.97
N PRO A 65 15.49 14.66 4.70
CA PRO A 65 15.56 13.60 3.68
C PRO A 65 16.55 12.49 4.02
N GLN A 66 17.64 12.79 4.72
CA GLN A 66 18.58 11.78 5.19
C GLN A 66 17.97 10.97 6.34
N VAL A 67 17.34 11.65 7.30
CA VAL A 67 16.70 10.99 8.45
C VAL A 67 15.62 10.03 7.96
N ARG A 68 14.72 10.44 7.06
CA ARG A 68 13.67 9.55 6.52
C ARG A 68 14.23 8.33 5.76
N ARG A 69 15.40 8.47 5.10
CA ARG A 69 16.09 7.31 4.50
C ARG A 69 16.66 6.35 5.54
N GLU A 70 17.22 6.88 6.63
CA GLU A 70 17.73 6.07 7.75
C GLU A 70 16.58 5.35 8.48
N GLU A 71 15.45 6.05 8.66
CA GLU A 71 14.21 5.49 9.24
C GLU A 71 13.64 4.35 8.37
N LEU A 72 13.54 4.56 7.05
CA LEU A 72 13.12 3.52 6.11
C LEU A 72 14.05 2.32 6.12
N ALA A 73 15.37 2.55 6.13
CA ALA A 73 16.34 1.46 6.16
C ALA A 73 16.18 0.60 7.43
N ALA A 74 15.96 1.23 8.59
CA ALA A 74 15.70 0.52 9.84
C ALA A 74 14.37 -0.25 9.81
N ALA A 75 13.30 0.34 9.28
CA ALA A 75 12.01 -0.33 9.15
C ALA A 75 12.10 -1.57 8.24
N VAL A 76 12.76 -1.43 7.08
CA VAL A 76 12.99 -2.51 6.11
C VAL A 76 13.82 -3.66 6.72
N GLU A 77 14.83 -3.35 7.53
CA GLU A 77 15.61 -4.34 8.27
C GLU A 77 14.74 -5.10 9.28
N ILE A 78 13.90 -4.40 10.05
CA ILE A 78 12.97 -5.01 11.02
C ILE A 78 11.96 -5.94 10.33
N LEU A 79 11.42 -5.52 9.19
CA LEU A 79 10.49 -6.33 8.40
C LEU A 79 11.18 -7.51 7.71
N GLY A 80 12.50 -7.45 7.49
CA GLY A 80 13.27 -8.47 6.79
C GLY A 80 13.04 -8.48 5.29
N VAL A 81 12.75 -7.31 4.70
CA VAL A 81 12.42 -7.16 3.27
C VAL A 81 13.53 -6.41 2.52
N ARG A 82 13.46 -6.35 1.19
CA ARG A 82 14.32 -5.51 0.35
C ARG A 82 13.62 -4.18 0.06
N GLN A 83 14.39 -3.15 -0.29
CA GLN A 83 13.85 -1.83 -0.63
C GLN A 83 14.45 -1.29 -1.94
N GLN A 84 13.63 -0.60 -2.72
CA GLN A 84 14.03 0.14 -3.93
C GLN A 84 13.28 1.48 -4.02
N GLY A 85 14.01 2.59 -4.10
CA GLY A 85 13.41 3.90 -4.38
C GLY A 85 13.21 4.14 -5.88
N LEU A 86 12.13 4.80 -6.28
CA LEU A 86 11.94 5.29 -7.66
C LEU A 86 12.51 6.71 -7.87
N GLY A 87 12.69 7.47 -6.79
CA GLY A 87 13.37 8.77 -6.83
C GLY A 87 12.52 9.93 -7.34
N PHE A 88 11.19 9.80 -7.31
CA PHE A 88 10.30 10.93 -7.60
C PHE A 88 10.29 11.94 -6.46
N VAL A 89 9.94 13.18 -6.80
CA VAL A 89 9.77 14.28 -5.82
C VAL A 89 8.38 14.19 -5.21
N ASP A 90 8.30 14.22 -3.87
CA ASP A 90 7.05 14.22 -3.09
C ASP A 90 6.16 15.41 -3.48
N SER A 91 4.89 15.15 -3.79
CA SER A 91 3.90 16.17 -4.15
C SER A 91 3.38 16.95 -2.95
N GLY A 92 3.54 16.42 -1.74
CA GLY A 92 3.00 16.97 -0.51
C GLY A 92 1.47 16.92 -0.44
N TRP A 93 0.95 17.39 0.70
CA TRP A 93 -0.49 17.50 0.92
C TRP A 93 -1.02 18.85 0.42
N PRO A 94 -1.97 18.88 -0.54
CA PRO A 94 -2.52 20.13 -1.02
C PRO A 94 -3.55 20.67 -0.01
N GLY A 95 -3.10 21.58 0.87
CA GLY A 95 -3.99 22.26 1.82
C GLY A 95 -4.93 23.28 1.15
N GLY A 96 -6.15 23.44 1.68
CA GLY A 96 -7.16 24.40 1.19
C GLY A 96 -8.43 23.74 0.64
N ASP A 97 -9.49 24.52 0.44
CA ASP A 97 -10.75 24.07 -0.19
C ASP A 97 -11.30 25.15 -1.17
N PRO A 98 -11.22 24.93 -2.50
CA PRO A 98 -10.61 23.77 -3.16
C PRO A 98 -9.08 23.79 -3.02
N PRO A 99 -8.42 22.62 -3.10
CA PRO A 99 -6.96 22.53 -3.05
C PRO A 99 -6.31 23.27 -4.23
N PRO A 100 -5.13 23.91 -4.03
CA PRO A 100 -4.36 24.49 -5.12
C PRO A 100 -3.83 23.39 -6.06
N PRO A 101 -3.43 23.74 -7.30
CA PRO A 101 -2.71 22.82 -8.17
C PRO A 101 -1.42 22.31 -7.51
N LEU A 102 -1.09 21.04 -7.78
CA LEU A 102 0.15 20.44 -7.28
C LEU A 102 1.39 21.14 -7.87
N PRO A 103 2.51 21.22 -7.12
CA PRO A 103 3.73 21.80 -7.63
C PRO A 103 4.23 21.06 -8.88
N PRO A 104 4.59 21.77 -9.98
CA PRO A 104 5.10 21.13 -11.19
C PRO A 104 6.34 20.27 -10.94
N GLY A 105 6.44 19.14 -11.62
CA GLY A 105 7.59 18.23 -11.50
C GLY A 105 7.56 17.30 -10.29
N THR A 106 6.54 17.38 -9.44
CA THR A 106 6.29 16.42 -8.36
C THR A 106 5.59 15.16 -8.87
N PHE A 107 5.66 14.07 -8.12
CA PHE A 107 5.26 12.73 -8.54
C PHE A 107 3.83 12.66 -9.09
N ALA A 108 2.83 13.11 -8.32
CA ALA A 108 1.44 13.12 -8.77
C ALA A 108 1.17 14.16 -9.88
N ALA A 109 2.04 15.16 -10.08
CA ALA A 109 1.91 16.16 -11.12
C ALA A 109 2.48 15.72 -12.49
N LEU A 110 3.34 14.69 -12.54
CA LEU A 110 3.90 14.19 -13.79
C LEU A 110 2.81 13.58 -14.70
N PRO A 111 3.00 13.51 -16.02
CA PRO A 111 2.19 12.65 -16.88
C PRO A 111 2.38 11.17 -16.51
N LEU A 112 1.28 10.39 -16.48
CA LEU A 112 1.35 8.96 -16.14
C LEU A 112 2.31 8.17 -17.05
N SER A 113 2.37 8.53 -18.34
CA SER A 113 3.28 7.94 -19.32
C SER A 113 4.76 8.14 -18.99
N GLU A 114 5.10 9.18 -18.24
CA GLU A 114 6.47 9.46 -17.79
C GLU A 114 6.76 8.75 -16.45
N ALA A 115 5.78 8.74 -15.54
CA ALA A 115 5.94 8.17 -14.20
C ALA A 115 5.93 6.62 -14.18
N VAL A 116 5.33 5.95 -15.16
CA VAL A 116 5.18 4.48 -15.14
C VAL A 116 6.47 3.73 -15.49
N GLY A 117 7.33 4.31 -16.33
CA GLY A 117 8.53 3.66 -16.85
C GLY A 117 9.47 3.10 -15.77
N PRO A 118 9.84 3.90 -14.74
CA PRO A 118 10.67 3.42 -13.64
C PRO A 118 10.10 2.17 -12.95
N LEU A 119 8.79 2.11 -12.69
CA LEU A 119 8.18 0.95 -12.05
C LEU A 119 8.15 -0.27 -12.99
N VAL A 120 7.91 -0.08 -14.29
CA VAL A 120 8.01 -1.16 -15.29
C VAL A 120 9.41 -1.80 -15.27
N ALA A 121 10.47 -0.99 -15.18
CA ALA A 121 11.84 -1.50 -15.10
C ALA A 121 12.03 -2.38 -13.85
N VAL A 122 11.56 -1.93 -12.68
CA VAL A 122 11.67 -2.70 -11.43
C VAL A 122 10.83 -3.98 -11.49
N VAL A 123 9.63 -3.94 -12.08
CA VAL A 123 8.80 -5.15 -12.25
C VAL A 123 9.48 -6.17 -13.16
N ARG A 124 10.11 -5.75 -14.26
CA ARG A 124 10.81 -6.67 -15.19
C ARG A 124 12.11 -7.24 -14.63
N ASP A 125 12.81 -6.45 -13.82
CA ASP A 125 14.03 -6.89 -13.13
C ASP A 125 13.69 -7.87 -11.99
N PHE A 126 12.78 -7.46 -11.09
CA PHE A 126 12.43 -8.25 -9.92
C PHE A 126 11.49 -9.42 -10.22
N ARG A 127 10.68 -9.32 -11.27
CA ARG A 127 9.72 -10.36 -11.68
C ARG A 127 8.75 -10.80 -10.57
N PRO A 128 8.02 -9.87 -9.91
CA PRO A 128 7.11 -10.25 -8.83
C PRO A 128 5.98 -11.13 -9.35
N HIS A 129 5.62 -12.18 -8.60
CA HIS A 129 4.40 -12.95 -8.89
C HIS A 129 3.17 -12.21 -8.37
N VAL A 130 3.32 -11.53 -7.23
CA VAL A 130 2.26 -10.74 -6.60
C VAL A 130 2.73 -9.30 -6.45
N MET A 131 1.85 -8.36 -6.80
CA MET A 131 2.01 -6.94 -6.49
C MET A 131 0.91 -6.50 -5.50
N ILE A 132 1.27 -5.63 -4.55
CA ILE A 132 0.32 -4.93 -3.68
C ILE A 132 0.52 -3.41 -3.80
N THR A 133 -0.58 -2.66 -3.72
CA THR A 133 -0.61 -1.19 -3.79
C THR A 133 -1.90 -0.67 -3.15
N TYR A 134 -2.14 0.64 -3.20
CA TYR A 134 -3.40 1.27 -2.79
C TYR A 134 -4.55 0.99 -3.78
N ASP A 135 -5.79 1.15 -3.32
CA ASP A 135 -6.96 1.26 -4.20
C ASP A 135 -7.00 2.61 -4.94
N GLU A 136 -8.02 2.82 -5.77
CA GLU A 136 -8.16 4.04 -6.58
C GLU A 136 -8.34 5.34 -5.76
N ARG A 137 -8.56 5.21 -4.45
CA ARG A 137 -8.69 6.34 -3.52
C ARG A 137 -7.39 6.62 -2.77
N GLY A 138 -6.37 5.78 -2.93
CA GLY A 138 -5.10 5.89 -2.22
C GLY A 138 -5.15 5.38 -0.76
N GLY A 139 -6.23 4.71 -0.36
CA GLY A 139 -6.56 4.44 1.05
C GLY A 139 -7.04 5.68 1.82
N TYR A 140 -6.33 6.80 1.68
CA TYR A 140 -6.80 8.16 1.98
C TYR A 140 -6.34 9.07 0.84
N PRO A 141 -6.97 10.25 0.62
CA PRO A 141 -6.90 10.96 -0.65
C PRO A 141 -5.59 11.75 -0.87
N HIS A 142 -4.45 11.21 -0.43
CA HIS A 142 -3.13 11.77 -0.75
C HIS A 142 -2.86 11.62 -2.26
N PRO A 143 -2.47 12.70 -2.97
CA PRO A 143 -2.21 12.64 -4.41
C PRO A 143 -1.19 11.57 -4.80
N ASP A 144 -0.10 11.45 -4.05
CA ASP A 144 0.94 10.45 -4.33
C ASP A 144 0.49 9.00 -4.09
N HIS A 145 -0.48 8.74 -3.22
CA HIS A 145 -1.04 7.39 -3.04
C HIS A 145 -1.90 7.01 -4.24
N ILE A 146 -2.72 7.96 -4.72
CA ILE A 146 -3.50 7.80 -5.94
C ILE A 146 -2.55 7.58 -7.13
N ARG A 147 -1.46 8.34 -7.23
CA ARG A 147 -0.48 8.15 -8.30
C ARG A 147 0.25 6.81 -8.19
N ALA A 148 0.63 6.38 -6.98
CA ALA A 148 1.22 5.06 -6.75
C ALA A 148 0.27 3.94 -7.20
N HIS A 149 -1.03 4.06 -6.94
CA HIS A 149 -2.05 3.18 -7.50
C HIS A 149 -2.04 3.19 -9.04
N GLU A 150 -2.12 4.37 -9.66
CA GLU A 150 -2.17 4.52 -11.12
C GLU A 150 -0.96 3.90 -11.81
N ILE A 151 0.27 4.18 -11.34
CA ILE A 151 1.48 3.60 -11.92
C ILE A 151 1.56 2.09 -11.68
N SER A 152 1.08 1.58 -10.53
CA SER A 152 1.10 0.15 -10.23
C SER A 152 0.18 -0.63 -11.14
N ARG A 153 -1.05 -0.13 -11.36
CA ARG A 153 -1.99 -0.71 -12.33
C ARG A 153 -1.42 -0.70 -13.74
N ALA A 154 -0.82 0.41 -14.14
CA ALA A 154 -0.24 0.55 -15.47
C ALA A 154 0.98 -0.37 -15.64
N ALA A 155 1.88 -0.45 -14.64
CA ALA A 155 3.05 -1.32 -14.65
C ALA A 155 2.68 -2.81 -14.66
N PHE A 156 1.63 -3.22 -13.93
CA PHE A 156 1.11 -4.59 -13.96
C PHE A 156 0.75 -5.06 -15.39
N THR A 157 0.28 -4.14 -16.24
CA THR A 157 -0.07 -4.42 -17.63
C THR A 157 1.13 -4.24 -18.57
N LEU A 158 1.83 -3.11 -18.49
CA LEU A 158 2.90 -2.73 -19.42
C LEU A 158 4.18 -3.55 -19.23
N ALA A 159 4.42 -4.10 -18.04
CA ALA A 159 5.55 -4.98 -17.81
C ALA A 159 5.47 -6.24 -18.69
N ALA A 160 4.26 -6.73 -19.00
CA ALA A 160 4.04 -7.91 -19.84
C ALA A 160 4.10 -7.62 -21.35
N ASP A 161 3.91 -6.37 -21.76
CA ASP A 161 3.94 -5.96 -23.16
C ASP A 161 5.38 -5.71 -23.63
N GLY A 162 5.91 -6.64 -24.43
CA GLY A 162 7.26 -6.52 -25.00
C GLY A 162 7.46 -5.33 -25.95
N ALA A 163 6.38 -4.75 -26.49
CA ALA A 163 6.45 -3.54 -27.31
C ALA A 163 6.45 -2.26 -26.46
N ALA A 164 5.89 -2.31 -25.25
CA ALA A 164 5.95 -1.21 -24.30
C ALA A 164 7.34 -1.15 -23.64
N HIS A 165 7.97 0.03 -23.66
CA HIS A 165 9.28 0.27 -23.04
C HIS A 165 10.32 -0.83 -23.32
N PRO A 166 10.64 -1.16 -24.59
CA PRO A 166 11.46 -2.33 -24.94
C PRO A 166 12.89 -2.26 -24.40
N SER A 167 13.38 -1.06 -24.04
CA SER A 167 14.69 -0.85 -23.43
C SER A 167 14.75 -1.20 -21.94
N LEU A 168 13.61 -1.47 -21.28
CA LEU A 168 13.55 -1.72 -19.82
C LEU A 168 13.62 -3.21 -19.46
N GLY A 169 14.26 -4.02 -20.30
CA GLY A 169 14.43 -5.46 -20.08
C GLY A 169 13.29 -6.32 -20.63
N PRO A 170 13.42 -7.66 -20.51
CA PRO A 170 12.45 -8.61 -21.05
C PRO A 170 11.09 -8.46 -20.35
N PRO A 171 9.98 -8.70 -21.07
CA PRO A 171 8.66 -8.61 -20.48
C PRO A 171 8.46 -9.62 -19.34
N TRP A 172 7.65 -9.22 -18.37
CA TRP A 172 7.24 -10.05 -17.23
C TRP A 172 5.79 -9.74 -16.88
N GLN A 173 4.96 -10.77 -16.74
CA GLN A 173 3.57 -10.64 -16.29
C GLN A 173 3.48 -11.02 -14.81
N PRO A 174 3.27 -10.07 -13.89
CA PRO A 174 2.88 -10.42 -12.53
C PRO A 174 1.54 -11.17 -12.55
N SER A 175 1.41 -12.21 -11.73
CA SER A 175 0.24 -13.09 -11.72
C SER A 175 -0.98 -12.43 -11.09
N LYS A 176 -0.78 -11.65 -10.02
CA LYS A 176 -1.86 -10.99 -9.27
C LYS A 176 -1.49 -9.59 -8.79
N LEU A 177 -2.50 -8.72 -8.73
CA LEU A 177 -2.45 -7.39 -8.14
C LEU A 177 -3.52 -7.28 -7.07
N TYR A 178 -3.13 -6.85 -5.88
CA TYR A 178 -4.04 -6.59 -4.77
C TYR A 178 -4.02 -5.13 -4.32
N TYR A 179 -5.15 -4.67 -3.81
CA TYR A 179 -5.24 -3.44 -3.03
C TYR A 179 -5.22 -3.73 -1.55
N VAL A 180 -4.43 -2.97 -0.79
CA VAL A 180 -4.37 -3.05 0.66
C VAL A 180 -5.54 -2.26 1.27
N HIS A 181 -6.30 -2.89 2.16
CA HIS A 181 -7.42 -2.29 2.89
C HIS A 181 -7.16 -2.32 4.40
N GLU A 182 -6.19 -1.52 4.86
CA GLU A 182 -5.79 -1.49 6.29
C GLU A 182 -6.94 -1.09 7.23
N TRP A 183 -7.76 -0.14 6.78
CA TRP A 183 -8.88 0.42 7.53
C TRP A 183 -10.21 0.10 6.84
N CYS A 184 -10.92 -0.88 7.39
CA CYS A 184 -12.31 -1.16 7.00
C CYS A 184 -13.26 -0.92 8.16
N GLY A 185 -14.51 -0.55 7.86
CA GLY A 185 -15.51 -0.23 8.87
C GLY A 185 -15.75 -1.38 9.84
N ALA A 186 -15.71 -2.63 9.36
CA ALA A 186 -15.87 -3.81 10.22
C ALA A 186 -14.73 -3.93 11.26
N LYS A 187 -13.46 -3.86 10.83
CA LYS A 187 -12.30 -3.91 11.73
C LYS A 187 -12.35 -2.80 12.77
N MET A 188 -12.59 -1.56 12.35
CA MET A 188 -12.66 -0.43 13.30
C MET A 188 -13.79 -0.57 14.31
N ARG A 189 -14.98 -1.02 13.90
CA ARG A 189 -16.11 -1.26 14.83
C ARG A 189 -15.78 -2.35 15.85
N VAL A 190 -15.25 -3.48 15.39
CA VAL A 190 -14.86 -4.61 16.28
C VAL A 190 -13.84 -4.16 17.32
N LEU A 191 -12.78 -3.46 16.90
CA LEU A 191 -11.75 -2.98 17.83
C LEU A 191 -12.27 -1.83 18.72
N HIS A 192 -13.14 -0.97 18.19
CA HIS A 192 -13.79 0.09 18.97
C HIS A 192 -14.62 -0.50 20.12
N ASP A 193 -15.55 -1.40 19.80
CA ASP A 193 -16.47 -1.99 20.78
C ASP A 193 -15.71 -2.74 21.88
N ALA A 194 -14.62 -3.41 21.52
CA ALA A 194 -13.77 -4.11 22.47
C ALA A 194 -13.02 -3.18 23.42
N LEU A 195 -12.46 -2.07 22.92
CA LEU A 195 -11.82 -1.06 23.78
C LEU A 195 -12.84 -0.44 24.75
N ILE A 196 -14.05 -0.12 24.27
CA ILE A 196 -15.12 0.42 25.11
C ILE A 196 -15.55 -0.59 26.18
N ALA A 197 -15.66 -1.87 25.83
CA ALA A 197 -15.98 -2.93 26.78
C ALA A 197 -14.93 -3.11 27.89
N GLU A 198 -13.65 -2.84 27.59
CA GLU A 198 -12.56 -2.84 28.58
C GLU A 198 -12.42 -1.51 29.35
N GLY A 199 -13.25 -0.50 29.05
CA GLY A 199 -13.15 0.83 29.65
C GLY A 199 -11.93 1.63 29.17
N LEU A 200 -11.37 1.28 28.01
CA LEU A 200 -10.24 1.95 27.38
C LEU A 200 -10.71 3.04 26.40
N PRO A 201 -9.93 4.12 26.21
CA PRO A 201 -10.23 5.11 25.17
C PRO A 201 -10.06 4.48 23.78
N SER A 202 -11.02 4.74 22.88
CA SER A 202 -10.93 4.26 21.50
C SER A 202 -10.47 5.36 20.55
N PRO A 203 -9.44 5.12 19.72
CA PRO A 203 -9.00 6.08 18.71
C PRO A 203 -10.00 6.24 17.55
N TYR A 204 -10.98 5.33 17.44
CA TYR A 204 -11.91 5.27 16.32
C TYR A 204 -13.21 6.02 16.57
N HIS A 205 -13.43 6.58 17.76
CA HIS A 205 -14.73 7.16 18.14
C HIS A 205 -15.21 8.22 17.15
N ASP A 206 -14.37 9.21 16.85
CA ASP A 206 -14.72 10.29 15.92
C ASP A 206 -14.74 9.80 14.46
N TRP A 207 -13.81 8.91 14.10
CA TRP A 207 -13.76 8.33 12.76
C TRP A 207 -15.04 7.56 12.43
N LEU A 208 -15.57 6.78 13.38
CA LEU A 208 -16.80 6.00 13.22
C LEU A 208 -18.05 6.90 13.16
N ARG A 209 -18.06 8.06 13.83
CA ARG A 209 -19.15 9.03 13.72
C ARG A 209 -19.26 9.65 12.33
N GLU A 210 -18.13 9.82 11.66
CA GLU A 210 -18.02 10.36 10.30
C GLU A 210 -17.94 9.25 9.23
N TRP A 211 -18.03 7.99 9.63
CA TRP A 211 -17.88 6.85 8.73
C TRP A 211 -19.15 6.64 7.93
N THR A 212 -19.09 6.92 6.63
CA THR A 212 -20.22 6.75 5.74
C THR A 212 -20.15 5.40 5.00
N PRO A 213 -21.29 4.84 4.55
CA PRO A 213 -21.30 3.63 3.73
C PRO A 213 -20.42 3.73 2.48
N GLU A 214 -20.28 4.93 1.90
CA GLU A 214 -19.47 5.18 0.72
C GLU A 214 -17.97 5.07 1.02
N ARG A 215 -17.54 5.33 2.26
CA ARG A 215 -16.16 5.15 2.75
C ARG A 215 -15.85 3.71 3.15
N ASP A 216 -16.86 2.90 3.44
CA ASP A 216 -16.65 1.54 3.96
C ASP A 216 -16.25 0.55 2.85
N VAL A 217 -14.96 0.23 2.81
CA VAL A 217 -14.38 -0.74 1.88
C VAL A 217 -14.56 -2.20 2.32
N THR A 218 -15.21 -2.48 3.47
CA THR A 218 -15.37 -3.85 3.99
C THR A 218 -15.94 -4.81 2.94
N HIS A 219 -16.90 -4.35 2.14
CA HIS A 219 -17.56 -5.16 1.10
C HIS A 219 -16.67 -5.50 -0.10
N ARG A 220 -15.53 -4.81 -0.25
CA ARG A 220 -14.53 -5.05 -1.31
C ARG A 220 -13.47 -6.07 -0.92
N ILE A 221 -13.35 -6.40 0.37
CA ILE A 221 -12.34 -7.33 0.86
C ILE A 221 -12.63 -8.73 0.31
N THR A 222 -11.69 -9.24 -0.46
CA THR A 222 -11.75 -10.60 -1.04
C THR A 222 -10.78 -11.55 -0.38
N THR A 223 -9.76 -11.02 0.30
CA THR A 223 -8.61 -11.78 0.75
C THR A 223 -8.18 -11.29 2.14
N ARG A 224 -7.97 -12.22 3.09
CA ARG A 224 -7.52 -11.90 4.45
C ARG A 224 -6.34 -12.76 4.83
N VAL A 225 -5.16 -12.17 4.98
CA VAL A 225 -3.93 -12.92 5.23
C VAL A 225 -3.66 -13.03 6.73
N PRO A 226 -3.63 -14.25 7.31
CA PRO A 226 -3.27 -14.44 8.71
C PRO A 226 -1.82 -14.05 8.99
N CYS A 227 -1.63 -13.01 9.80
CA CYS A 227 -0.31 -12.43 10.07
C CYS A 227 -0.13 -11.91 11.52
N ALA A 228 -1.04 -12.27 12.43
CA ALA A 228 -1.01 -11.91 13.86
C ALA A 228 0.34 -12.16 14.57
N ASP A 229 1.07 -13.19 14.17
CA ASP A 229 2.40 -13.53 14.72
C ASP A 229 3.46 -12.44 14.44
N TYR A 230 3.21 -11.58 13.46
CA TYR A 230 4.13 -10.54 12.99
C TYR A 230 3.69 -9.12 13.37
N PHE A 231 2.62 -8.96 14.16
CA PHE A 231 2.16 -7.62 14.58
C PHE A 231 3.20 -6.86 15.42
N ASP A 232 3.98 -7.54 16.26
CA ASP A 232 5.08 -6.88 17.01
C ASP A 232 6.12 -6.30 16.03
N ARG A 233 6.46 -7.03 14.96
CA ARG A 233 7.42 -6.56 13.94
C ARG A 233 6.88 -5.40 13.12
N ARG A 234 5.59 -5.43 12.75
CA ARG A 234 4.91 -4.28 12.12
C ARG A 234 5.05 -3.05 13.01
N ASP A 235 4.69 -3.18 14.29
CA ASP A 235 4.71 -2.05 15.22
C ASP A 235 6.12 -1.50 15.42
N ASP A 236 7.13 -2.38 15.51
CA ASP A 236 8.54 -1.98 15.62
C ASP A 236 9.05 -1.27 14.36
N ALA A 237 8.67 -1.76 13.17
CA ALA A 237 8.99 -1.10 11.91
C ALA A 237 8.33 0.29 11.82
N LEU A 238 7.08 0.40 12.25
CA LEU A 238 6.37 1.68 12.29
C LEU A 238 7.05 2.66 13.28
N ARG A 239 7.48 2.19 14.46
CA ARG A 239 8.25 3.01 15.43
C ARG A 239 9.61 3.47 14.89
N ALA A 240 10.19 2.78 13.91
CA ALA A 240 11.43 3.21 13.29
C ALA A 240 11.29 4.54 12.53
N HIS A 241 10.08 4.86 12.04
CA HIS A 241 9.73 6.14 11.40
C HIS A 241 9.49 7.27 12.39
N ARG A 242 10.50 7.53 13.24
CA ARG A 242 10.39 8.43 14.39
C ARG A 242 9.90 9.83 14.04
N THR A 243 10.25 10.38 12.87
CA THR A 243 9.76 11.70 12.45
C THR A 243 8.25 11.73 12.15
N GLN A 244 7.69 10.59 11.74
CA GLN A 244 6.28 10.47 11.36
C GLN A 244 5.43 9.84 12.47
N ILE A 245 6.03 9.00 13.30
CA ILE A 245 5.34 8.17 14.28
C ILE A 245 5.77 8.58 15.68
N ASP A 246 4.79 9.07 16.44
CA ASP A 246 4.90 9.22 17.88
C ASP A 246 4.57 7.86 18.54
N PRO A 247 5.46 7.28 19.38
CA PRO A 247 5.20 6.05 20.13
C PRO A 247 3.95 6.10 21.02
N ASP A 248 3.50 7.30 21.40
CA ASP A 248 2.30 7.50 22.22
C ASP A 248 1.04 7.81 21.37
N SER A 249 1.14 7.70 20.04
CA SER A 249 0.03 7.99 19.12
C SER A 249 -1.03 6.89 19.04
N HIS A 250 -2.14 7.20 18.36
CA HIS A 250 -3.26 6.30 18.13
C HIS A 250 -2.89 4.97 17.45
N TRP A 251 -1.76 4.91 16.73
CA TRP A 251 -1.26 3.69 16.08
C TRP A 251 -1.08 2.53 17.05
N PHE A 252 -0.74 2.82 18.31
CA PHE A 252 -0.49 1.81 19.34
C PHE A 252 -1.56 1.78 20.44
N ALA A 253 -2.68 2.48 20.23
CA ALA A 253 -3.74 2.59 21.24
C ALA A 253 -4.51 1.27 21.45
N VAL A 254 -4.56 0.40 20.44
CA VAL A 254 -5.20 -0.91 20.55
C VAL A 254 -4.18 -1.94 21.02
N PRO A 255 -4.34 -2.59 22.19
CA PRO A 255 -3.39 -3.61 22.64
C PRO A 255 -3.22 -4.75 21.63
N LEU A 256 -1.98 -5.19 21.41
CA LEU A 256 -1.69 -6.24 20.42
C LEU A 256 -2.41 -7.56 20.73
N ALA A 257 -2.59 -7.91 22.00
CA ALA A 257 -3.37 -9.09 22.39
C ALA A 257 -4.80 -9.03 21.83
N LEU A 258 -5.44 -7.86 21.93
CA LEU A 258 -6.79 -7.63 21.44
C LEU A 258 -6.86 -7.65 19.90
N GLN A 259 -5.87 -7.05 19.23
CA GLN A 259 -5.76 -7.12 17.77
C GLN A 259 -5.62 -8.57 17.28
N ARG A 260 -4.74 -9.36 17.92
CA ARG A 260 -4.51 -10.77 17.57
C ARG A 260 -5.75 -11.64 17.80
N GLU A 261 -6.51 -11.37 18.85
CA GLU A 261 -7.74 -12.11 19.14
C GLU A 261 -8.86 -11.77 18.15
N LEU A 262 -9.08 -10.48 17.90
CA LEU A 262 -10.28 -10.01 17.21
C LEU A 262 -10.11 -9.83 15.69
N TRP A 263 -8.91 -9.52 15.23
CA TRP A 263 -8.61 -9.29 13.81
C TRP A 263 -7.19 -9.76 13.45
N PRO A 264 -6.94 -11.08 13.42
CA PRO A 264 -5.60 -11.67 13.22
C PRO A 264 -5.05 -11.57 11.79
N THR A 265 -5.65 -10.72 10.95
CA THR A 265 -5.37 -10.62 9.52
C THR A 265 -5.08 -9.19 9.09
N GLU A 266 -4.37 -9.06 7.97
CA GLU A 266 -4.41 -7.86 7.14
C GLU A 266 -5.28 -8.16 5.90
N ASP A 267 -6.01 -7.16 5.44
CA ASP A 267 -7.10 -7.35 4.48
C ASP A 267 -6.77 -6.74 3.11
N PHE A 268 -7.18 -7.45 2.06
CA PHE A 268 -6.87 -7.11 0.68
C PHE A 268 -8.09 -7.30 -0.24
N GLU A 269 -8.08 -6.58 -1.35
CA GLU A 269 -8.95 -6.78 -2.50
C GLU A 269 -8.14 -7.27 -3.69
N LEU A 270 -8.53 -8.39 -4.29
CA LEU A 270 -7.95 -8.88 -5.53
C LEU A 270 -8.41 -8.00 -6.68
N ALA A 271 -7.54 -7.10 -7.11
CA ALA A 271 -7.83 -6.12 -8.16
C ALA A 271 -7.70 -6.71 -9.56
N SER A 272 -6.73 -7.62 -9.77
CA SER A 272 -6.50 -8.29 -11.04
C SER A 272 -5.80 -9.62 -10.83
N SER A 273 -6.18 -10.63 -11.61
CA SER A 273 -5.51 -11.93 -11.67
C SER A 273 -5.42 -12.39 -13.11
N VAL A 274 -4.26 -12.93 -13.51
CA VAL A 274 -4.08 -13.65 -14.77
C VAL A 274 -4.04 -15.17 -14.56
N VAL A 275 -4.20 -15.62 -13.31
CA VAL A 275 -4.34 -17.04 -12.95
C VAL A 275 -5.76 -17.31 -12.44
N PRO A 276 -6.27 -18.54 -12.54
CA PRO A 276 -7.57 -18.90 -11.96
C PRO A 276 -7.59 -18.63 -10.44
N THR A 277 -8.68 -18.03 -9.95
CA THR A 277 -8.86 -17.69 -8.54
C THR A 277 -10.22 -18.15 -8.02
N SER A 278 -10.27 -18.58 -6.76
CA SER A 278 -11.52 -18.79 -5.99
C SER A 278 -11.51 -17.88 -4.75
N LEU A 279 -12.62 -17.19 -4.49
CA LEU A 279 -12.75 -16.25 -3.36
C LEU A 279 -13.65 -16.84 -2.25
N PRO A 280 -13.43 -16.47 -0.98
CA PRO A 280 -12.34 -15.62 -0.48
C PRO A 280 -10.99 -16.35 -0.44
N GLU A 281 -9.90 -15.59 -0.40
CA GLU A 281 -8.54 -16.12 -0.23
C GLU A 281 -7.98 -15.82 1.17
N ASP A 282 -7.05 -16.66 1.63
CA ASP A 282 -6.27 -16.47 2.86
C ASP A 282 -4.75 -16.37 2.61
N ASP A 283 -4.33 -16.41 1.34
CA ASP A 283 -2.96 -16.30 0.88
C ASP A 283 -2.93 -15.53 -0.46
N LEU A 284 -2.12 -14.47 -0.54
CA LEU A 284 -1.92 -13.70 -1.78
C LEU A 284 -1.35 -14.57 -2.93
N PHE A 285 -0.63 -15.64 -2.60
CA PHE A 285 -0.05 -16.56 -3.58
C PHE A 285 -0.96 -17.74 -3.93
N ALA A 286 -2.20 -17.80 -3.42
CA ALA A 286 -3.13 -18.90 -3.69
C ALA A 286 -3.26 -19.16 -5.21
N GLY A 287 -2.97 -20.38 -5.67
CA GLY A 287 -3.03 -20.73 -7.10
C GLY A 287 -1.85 -20.26 -7.95
N ILE A 288 -0.74 -19.83 -7.34
CA ILE A 288 0.55 -19.57 -8.02
C ILE A 288 1.54 -20.66 -7.63
N ASP A 289 2.04 -21.42 -8.61
CA ASP A 289 3.09 -22.41 -8.39
C ASP A 289 4.48 -21.74 -8.50
N ALA A 290 5.39 -22.05 -7.56
CA ALA A 290 6.75 -21.49 -7.51
C ALA A 290 7.67 -21.91 -8.69
N VAL A 291 7.13 -22.63 -9.68
CA VAL A 291 7.88 -23.20 -10.82
C VAL A 291 7.65 -22.40 -12.10
N ASP A 292 6.67 -21.49 -12.15
CA ASP A 292 6.25 -20.89 -13.41
C ASP A 292 6.85 -19.50 -13.67
N ASP A 293 8.18 -19.45 -13.84
CA ASP A 293 8.86 -18.29 -14.46
C ASP A 293 8.52 -18.18 -15.98
N SER A 294 7.59 -19.01 -16.49
CA SER A 294 7.26 -19.17 -17.90
C SER A 294 5.79 -18.97 -18.26
N ALA A 295 4.99 -18.28 -17.43
CA ALA A 295 3.60 -17.98 -17.79
C ALA A 295 3.55 -17.27 -19.17
N PRO A 296 2.82 -17.81 -20.16
CA PRO A 296 2.93 -17.37 -21.54
C PRO A 296 2.26 -16.01 -21.75
N ALA A 297 2.88 -15.18 -22.58
CA ALA A 297 2.22 -14.04 -23.21
C ALA A 297 1.13 -14.56 -24.16
N ALA A 298 -0.12 -14.69 -23.70
CA ALA A 298 -1.26 -14.94 -24.57
C ALA A 298 -2.54 -14.33 -24.00
N GLY A 299 -3.15 -13.46 -24.80
CA GLY A 299 -4.33 -12.69 -24.43
C GLY A 299 -5.51 -13.56 -24.03
N SER A 300 -6.07 -13.27 -22.86
CA SER A 300 -7.44 -13.59 -22.50
C SER A 300 -8.15 -12.30 -22.16
N THR A 301 -9.02 -11.86 -23.06
CA THR A 301 -9.97 -10.77 -22.81
C THR A 301 -10.96 -11.22 -21.74
N VAL A 302 -10.68 -10.89 -20.47
CA VAL A 302 -11.71 -10.88 -19.45
C VAL A 302 -12.56 -9.64 -19.69
N ALA A 303 -13.85 -9.85 -19.97
CA ALA A 303 -14.81 -8.78 -20.17
C ALA A 303 -14.83 -7.85 -18.96
N ARG A 304 -14.55 -6.56 -19.18
CA ARG A 304 -14.77 -5.51 -18.18
C ARG A 304 -16.25 -5.52 -17.77
N PRO A 305 -16.59 -5.54 -16.47
CA PRO A 305 -17.93 -5.15 -16.05
C PRO A 305 -18.13 -3.68 -16.47
N ALA A 306 -19.29 -3.38 -17.06
CA ALA A 306 -19.62 -2.05 -17.52
C ALA A 306 -19.51 -1.05 -16.34
N PRO A 307 -18.97 0.16 -16.56
CA PRO A 307 -19.03 1.19 -15.53
C PRO A 307 -20.50 1.48 -15.21
N GLY A 308 -20.85 1.36 -13.93
CA GLY A 308 -22.16 1.79 -13.44
C GLY A 308 -22.43 3.25 -13.82
N PRO A 309 -23.70 3.66 -13.96
CA PRO A 309 -24.05 5.00 -14.36
C PRO A 309 -23.44 6.03 -13.39
N ARG A 310 -22.77 7.04 -13.94
CA ARG A 310 -22.29 8.20 -13.16
C ARG A 310 -23.49 8.85 -12.47
N PRO A 311 -23.44 9.13 -11.16
CA PRO A 311 -24.46 9.92 -10.51
C PRO A 311 -24.49 11.32 -11.15
N ALA A 312 -25.69 11.80 -11.45
CA ALA A 312 -25.92 13.14 -11.97
C ALA A 312 -25.45 14.20 -10.94
N PRO A 313 -24.90 15.34 -11.39
CA PRO A 313 -24.50 16.40 -10.47
C PRO A 313 -25.72 16.89 -9.68
N ALA A 314 -25.60 16.89 -8.35
CA ALA A 314 -26.61 17.43 -7.47
C ALA A 314 -26.80 18.92 -7.76
N ALA A 315 -28.05 19.31 -8.01
CA ALA A 315 -28.44 20.70 -8.21
C ALA A 315 -28.18 21.51 -6.93
N THR A 316 -27.41 22.59 -7.07
CA THR A 316 -27.17 23.57 -6.02
C THR A 316 -28.49 24.18 -5.55
N PRO A 317 -28.83 24.16 -4.25
CA PRO A 317 -29.97 24.93 -3.76
C PRO A 317 -29.64 26.42 -3.82
N GLN A 318 -30.40 27.17 -4.60
CA GLN A 318 -30.35 28.63 -4.59
C GLN A 318 -30.82 29.15 -3.21
N LEU A 319 -29.90 29.76 -2.47
CA LEU A 319 -30.23 30.62 -1.33
C LEU A 319 -30.32 32.06 -1.83
N ARG A 320 -31.57 32.47 -2.10
CA ARG A 320 -32.09 33.83 -2.35
C ARG A 320 -31.50 34.65 -3.50
#